data_AF-A0A7W0CKS6-F1
#
_entry.id   AF-A0A7W0CKS6-F1
#
_cell.length_a   1.000
_cell.length_b   1.000
_cell.length_c   1.000
_cell.angle_alpha   90.00
_cell.angle_beta   90.00
_cell.angle_gamma   90.00
#
_symmetry.space_group_name_H-M   'P 1'
#
loop_
_entity.id
_entity.type
_entity.pdbx_description
1 polymer ?
#
loop_
_entity_poly.entity_id
_entity_poly.type
_entity_poly.pdbx_seq_one_letter_code
_entity_poly.pdbx_strand_id
1 'polypeptide(L)'
;MTLQEAVAHLRARDLTCLVDPVLLDGKVAVFTECVEHGYTPLRSEIMAAYFVAERDAAQDAFDGGLITEGELRQKLADLSRQLLS
;
A
#
# COMPACT_ATOMS: atom_id res chain seq x y z
N MET A 1 19.70 2.78 -0.82
CA MET A 1 18.73 1.96 -0.08
C MET A 1 18.23 0.89 -1.04
N THR A 2 18.57 -0.37 -0.77
CA THR A 2 18.05 -1.52 -1.51
C THR A 2 16.67 -1.91 -0.96
N LEU A 3 15.89 -2.68 -1.72
CA LEU A 3 14.59 -3.20 -1.27
C LEU A 3 14.72 -3.97 0.06
N GLN A 4 15.81 -4.70 0.21
CA GLN A 4 16.11 -5.50 1.40
C GLN A 4 16.38 -4.62 2.63
N GLU A 5 17.09 -3.50 2.47
CA GLU A 5 17.32 -2.51 3.52
C GLU A 5 16.01 -1.81 3.92
N ALA A 6 15.16 -1.47 2.96
CA ALA A 6 13.85 -0.86 3.23
C ALA A 6 12.94 -1.79 4.04
N VAL A 7 12.87 -3.08 3.68
CA VAL A 7 12.08 -4.09 4.42
C VAL A 7 12.62 -4.31 5.83
N ALA A 8 13.95 -4.31 6.02
CA ALA A 8 14.56 -4.42 7.34
C ALA A 8 14.24 -3.22 8.23
N HIS A 9 14.26 -2.01 7.68
CA HIS A 9 13.88 -0.78 8.40
C HIS A 9 12.39 -0.74 8.76
N LEU A 10 11.50 -1.23 7.88
CA LEU A 10 10.07 -1.32 8.15
C LEU A 10 9.76 -2.35 9.25
N ARG A 11 10.39 -3.52 9.22
CA ARG A 11 10.27 -4.54 10.28
C ARG A 11 10.81 -4.06 11.63
N ALA A 12 11.93 -3.33 11.63
CA ALA A 12 12.53 -2.80 12.86
C ALA A 12 11.70 -1.68 13.51
N ARG A 13 10.78 -1.06 12.77
CA ARG A 13 9.88 -0.01 13.27
C ARG A 13 8.57 -0.53 13.84
N ASP A 14 8.38 -1.85 13.91
CA ASP A 14 7.12 -2.50 14.30
C ASP A 14 5.90 -1.83 13.65
N LEU A 15 6.05 -1.50 12.36
CA LEU A 15 4.92 -1.12 11.51
C LEU A 15 4.12 -2.40 11.30
N THR A 16 3.29 -2.69 12.29
CA THR A 16 2.34 -3.79 12.28
C THR A 16 1.56 -3.63 11.00
N CYS A 17 1.80 -4.51 10.03
CA CYS A 17 0.90 -4.65 8.90
C CYS A 17 -0.47 -4.90 9.55
N LEU A 18 -1.37 -3.91 9.47
CA LEU A 18 -2.72 -4.01 10.05
C LEU A 18 -3.54 -5.13 9.40
N VAL A 19 -3.02 -5.70 8.30
CA VAL A 19 -3.59 -6.84 7.62
C VAL A 19 -3.14 -8.12 8.32
N ASP A 20 -4.12 -8.83 8.87
CA ASP A 20 -3.94 -10.16 9.45
C ASP A 20 -3.16 -11.08 8.48
N PRO A 21 -2.12 -11.80 8.94
CA PRO A 21 -1.30 -12.65 8.08
C PRO A 21 -2.07 -13.74 7.34
N VAL A 22 -3.10 -14.32 7.97
CA VAL A 22 -3.96 -15.35 7.35
C VAL A 22 -4.81 -14.73 6.24
N LEU A 23 -5.30 -13.51 6.47
CA LEU A 23 -6.02 -12.76 5.44
C LEU A 23 -5.10 -12.40 4.26
N LEU A 24 -3.85 -12.03 4.53
CA LEU A 24 -2.86 -11.73 3.51
C LEU A 24 -2.53 -12.98 2.67
N ASP A 25 -2.26 -14.11 3.30
CA ASP A 25 -1.96 -15.37 2.62
C ASP A 25 -3.16 -15.83 1.75
N GLY A 26 -4.38 -15.68 2.26
CA GLY A 26 -5.59 -15.96 1.49
C GLY A 26 -5.72 -15.09 0.23
N LYS A 27 -5.41 -13.79 0.34
CA LYS A 27 -5.40 -12.88 -0.81
C LYS A 27 -4.31 -13.21 -1.83
N VAL A 28 -3.12 -13.61 -1.36
CA VAL A 28 -2.01 -14.04 -2.22
C VAL A 28 -2.37 -15.31 -2.98
N ALA A 29 -3.03 -16.28 -2.33
CA ALA A 29 -3.48 -17.52 -2.96
C ALA A 29 -4.49 -17.24 -4.09
N VAL A 30 -5.51 -16.42 -3.82
CA VAL A 30 -6.51 -16.01 -4.83
C VAL A 30 -5.86 -15.28 -6.01
N PHE A 31 -4.93 -14.37 -5.72
CA PHE A 31 -4.19 -13.66 -6.77
C PHE A 31 -3.39 -14.62 -7.65
N THR A 32 -2.71 -15.59 -7.03
CA THR A 32 -1.94 -16.62 -7.74
C THR A 32 -2.86 -17.45 -8.65
N GLU A 33 -4.00 -17.90 -8.14
CA GLU A 33 -4.99 -18.64 -8.91
C GLU A 33 -5.53 -17.81 -10.09
N CYS A 34 -5.84 -16.53 -9.90
CA CYS A 34 -6.27 -15.63 -10.97
C CYS A 34 -5.22 -15.53 -12.09
N VAL A 35 -3.94 -15.35 -11.73
CA VAL A 35 -2.84 -15.28 -12.70
C VAL A 35 -2.67 -16.61 -13.45
N GLU A 36 -2.75 -17.74 -12.75
CA GLU A 36 -2.68 -19.08 -13.37
C GLU A 36 -3.83 -19.33 -14.36
N HIS A 37 -5.02 -18.76 -14.10
CA HIS A 37 -6.17 -18.82 -15.00
C HIS A 37 -6.16 -17.72 -16.09
N GLY A 38 -5.06 -16.98 -16.22
CA GLY A 38 -4.88 -15.96 -17.27
C GLY A 38 -5.48 -14.60 -16.96
N TYR A 39 -6.06 -14.41 -15.77
CA TYR A 39 -6.47 -13.10 -15.28
C TYR A 39 -5.23 -12.34 -14.83
N THR A 40 -4.67 -11.56 -15.75
CA THR A 40 -3.62 -10.59 -15.42
C THR A 40 -4.31 -9.29 -15.07
N PRO A 41 -4.30 -8.85 -13.79
CA PRO A 41 -4.88 -7.56 -13.45
C PRO A 41 -4.19 -6.49 -14.27
N LEU A 42 -5.01 -5.62 -14.88
CA LEU A 42 -4.49 -4.55 -15.68
C LEU A 42 -3.61 -3.67 -14.78
N ARG A 43 -2.56 -3.09 -15.37
CA ARG A 43 -1.72 -2.12 -14.66
C ARG A 43 -2.57 -1.04 -13.98
N SER A 44 -3.67 -0.61 -14.60
CA SER A 44 -4.62 0.35 -14.02
C SER A 44 -5.31 -0.16 -12.75
N GLU A 45 -5.64 -1.45 -12.67
CA GLU A 45 -6.28 -2.05 -11.49
C GLU A 45 -5.29 -2.17 -10.33
N ILE A 46 -4.05 -2.57 -10.63
CA ILE A 46 -2.96 -2.61 -9.65
C ILE A 46 -2.67 -1.21 -9.11
N MET A 47 -2.59 -0.21 -9.98
CA MET A 47 -2.34 1.18 -9.60
C MET A 47 -3.52 1.77 -8.81
N ALA A 48 -4.76 1.41 -9.14
CA ALA A 48 -5.94 1.82 -8.38
C ALA A 48 -5.95 1.22 -6.97
N ALA A 49 -5.64 -0.08 -6.84
CA ALA A 49 -5.52 -0.73 -5.54
C ALA A 49 -4.41 -0.11 -4.68
N TYR A 50 -3.25 0.18 -5.29
CA TYR A 50 -2.15 0.87 -4.63
C TYR A 50 -2.55 2.28 -4.16
N PHE A 51 -3.21 3.07 -5.01
CA PHE A 51 -3.69 4.41 -4.64
C PHE A 51 -4.61 4.38 -3.42
N VAL A 52 -5.58 3.46 -3.43
CA VAL A 52 -6.54 3.34 -2.33
C VAL A 52 -5.83 2.98 -1.04
N ALA A 53 -4.91 2.01 -1.06
CA ALA A 53 -4.15 1.60 0.12
C ALA A 53 -3.31 2.74 0.72
N GLU A 54 -2.57 3.49 -0.11
CA GLU A 54 -1.73 4.60 0.35
C GLU A 54 -2.55 5.79 0.87
N ARG A 55 -3.68 6.09 0.21
CA ARG A 55 -4.62 7.12 0.67
C ARG A 55 -5.18 6.76 2.04
N ASP A 56 -5.67 5.54 2.20
CA ASP A 56 -6.31 5.09 3.44
C ASP A 56 -5.29 5.08 4.59
N ALA A 57 -4.06 4.59 4.35
CA ALA A 57 -2.99 4.64 5.33
C ALA A 57 -2.61 6.09 5.74
N ALA A 58 -2.63 7.04 4.80
CA ALA A 58 -2.38 8.45 5.12
C ALA A 58 -3.52 9.06 5.94
N GLN A 59 -4.77 8.69 5.64
CA GLN A 59 -5.94 9.13 6.40
C GLN A 59 -5.92 8.57 7.83
N ASP A 60 -5.64 7.28 8.00
CA ASP A 60 -5.53 6.66 9.32
C ASP A 60 -4.43 7.32 10.17
N ALA A 61 -3.30 7.68 9.56
CA ALA A 61 -2.22 8.39 10.23
C ALA A 61 -2.63 9.82 10.66
N PHE A 62 -3.46 10.51 9.88
CA PHE A 62 -4.01 11.81 10.24
C PHE A 62 -5.04 11.70 11.36
N ASP A 63 -5.97 10.75 11.26
CA ASP A 63 -7.00 10.51 12.26
C ASP A 63 -6.38 10.07 13.61
N GLY A 64 -5.25 9.35 13.56
CA GLY A 64 -4.43 9.00 14.73
C GLY A 64 -3.56 10.14 15.26
N GLY A 65 -3.57 11.33 14.63
CA GLY A 65 -2.78 12.49 15.04
C GLY A 65 -1.27 12.34 14.81
N LEU A 66 -0.84 11.36 14.01
CA LEU A 66 0.56 11.10 13.70
C LEU A 66 1.14 12.05 12.66
N ILE A 67 0.27 12.62 11.81
CA ILE A 67 0.62 13.63 10.82
C ILE A 67 -0.35 14.80 10.87
N THR A 68 0.12 15.96 10.42
CA THR A 68 -0.69 17.17 10.29
C THR A 68 -1.54 17.17 9.02
N GLU A 69 -2.55 18.04 8.97
CA GLU A 69 -3.39 18.22 7.79
C GLU A 69 -2.57 18.64 6.55
N GLY A 70 -1.53 19.46 6.75
CA GLY A 70 -0.62 19.87 5.68
C GLY A 70 0.17 18.69 5.09
N GLU A 71 0.65 17.80 5.96
CA GLU A 71 1.37 16.58 5.56
C GLU A 71 0.44 15.57 4.85
N LEU A 72 -0.81 15.44 5.31
CA LEU A 72 -1.83 14.63 4.63
C LEU A 72 -2.06 15.15 3.20
N ARG A 73 -2.33 16.45 3.04
CA ARG A 73 -2.56 17.07 1.72
C ARG A 73 -1.36 16.89 0.80
N GLN A 74 -0.14 17.06 1.32
CA GLN A 74 1.08 16.87 0.55
C GLN A 74 1.24 15.41 0.09
N LYS A 75 1.02 14.43 0.98
CA LYS A 75 1.06 13.00 0.65
C LYS A 75 0.06 12.64 -0.46
N LEU A 76 -1.18 13.14 -0.38
CA LEU A 76 -2.19 12.90 -1.41
C LEU A 76 -1.82 13.54 -2.76
N ALA A 77 -1.23 14.74 -2.74
CA ALA A 77 -0.74 15.42 -3.93
C ALA A 77 0.44 14.69 -4.58
N ASP A 78 1.36 14.14 -3.78
CA ASP A 78 2.50 13.35 -4.26
C ASP A 78 2.03 12.03 -4.86
N LEU A 79 1.12 11.33 -4.17
CA LEU A 79 0.54 10.08 -4.63
C LEU A 79 -0.20 10.25 -5.98
N SER A 80 -0.98 11.33 -6.11
CA SER A 80 -1.66 11.65 -7.37
C SER A 80 -0.67 11.93 -8.51
N ARG A 81 0.43 12.66 -8.23
CA ARG A 81 1.46 12.94 -9.23
C ARG A 81 2.19 11.68 -9.71
N GLN A 82 2.49 10.75 -8.82
CA GLN A 82 3.20 9.51 -9.17
C GLN A 82 2.38 8.56 -10.05
N LEU A 83 1.05 8.64 -9.97
CA LEU A 83 0.16 7.77 -10.72
C LEU A 83 -0.29 8.36 -12.07
N LEU A 84 -0.21 9.68 -12.21
CA LEU A 84 -0.55 10.40 -13.44
C LEU A 84 0.66 10.63 -14.36
N SER A 85 1.88 10.29 -13.91
CA SER A 85 3.11 10.29 -14.72
C SER A 85 3.34 8.98 -15.44
#